data_AF-A0A3D0ZI46-F1
#
_entry.id   AF-A0A3D0ZI46-F1
#
_cell.length_a   1.000
_cell.length_b   1.000
_cell.length_c   1.000
_cell.angle_alpha   90.00
_cell.angle_beta   90.00
_cell.angle_gamma   90.00
#
_symmetry.space_group_name_H-M   'P 1'
#
loop_
_entity.id
_entity.type
_entity.pdbx_description
1 polymer ?
#
loop_
_entity_poly.entity_id
_entity_poly.type
_entity_poly.pdbx_seq_one_letter_code
_entity_poly.pdbx_strand_id
1 'polypeptide(L)'
;MNTEAEQPDTTAAEQAPAAVAKTEAKRRAGVPVWRTGKPDAFLAAAVAEARTAIEGITAPSDIGAHLAAKSEGDRLVTHLFESMLPGYHGWHWYAVLTRNSRSKVVTVSELGLLPSEDSTLSPEWVPWA
;
A
#
# COMPACT_ATOMS: atom_id res chain seq x y z
N MET A 1 26.02 35.99 -66.27
CA MET A 1 26.07 34.61 -66.80
C MET A 1 25.92 33.66 -65.62
N ASN A 2 24.72 33.06 -65.52
CA ASN A 2 24.34 31.78 -64.86
C ASN A 2 24.63 31.62 -63.34
N THR A 3 23.95 30.82 -62.51
CA THR A 3 22.62 30.18 -62.33
C THR A 3 22.76 29.30 -61.04
N GLU A 4 21.67 29.08 -60.30
CA GLU A 4 21.45 28.04 -59.23
C GLU A 4 22.20 28.19 -57.87
N ALA A 5 21.74 27.73 -56.70
CA ALA A 5 20.61 26.89 -56.23
C ALA A 5 20.42 27.18 -54.70
N GLU A 6 19.20 27.23 -54.12
CA GLU A 6 18.53 26.15 -53.35
C GLU A 6 19.42 25.57 -52.21
N GLN A 7 19.12 25.62 -50.91
CA GLN A 7 17.91 25.25 -50.14
C GLN A 7 18.16 25.66 -48.65
N PRO A 8 17.17 26.09 -47.84
CA PRO A 8 17.39 26.35 -46.42
C PRO A 8 17.28 25.06 -45.58
N ASP A 9 18.36 24.74 -44.85
CA ASP A 9 18.42 23.67 -43.85
C ASP A 9 17.39 23.90 -42.73
N THR A 10 16.45 22.98 -42.61
CA THR A 10 15.54 22.88 -41.47
C THR A 10 16.33 22.34 -40.28
N THR A 11 16.72 23.21 -39.36
CA THR A 11 17.18 22.77 -38.03
C THR A 11 15.96 22.30 -37.24
N ALA A 12 15.80 20.98 -37.14
CA ALA A 12 14.85 20.34 -36.25
C ALA A 12 15.13 20.78 -34.80
N ALA A 13 14.10 21.31 -34.14
CA ALA A 13 14.11 21.60 -32.72
C ALA A 13 14.17 20.28 -31.93
N GLU A 14 15.31 20.03 -31.30
CA GLU A 14 15.45 18.97 -30.30
C GLU A 14 14.70 19.38 -29.03
N GLN A 15 13.46 18.91 -28.90
CA GLN A 15 12.69 19.02 -27.66
C GLN A 15 13.23 18.01 -26.65
N ALA A 16 14.01 18.51 -25.69
CA ALA A 16 14.33 17.78 -24.47
C ALA A 16 13.04 17.45 -23.71
N PRO A 17 12.86 16.22 -23.17
CA PRO A 17 11.65 15.89 -22.43
C PRO A 17 11.64 16.68 -21.12
N ALA A 18 10.56 17.43 -20.91
CA ALA A 18 10.27 18.07 -19.64
C ALA A 18 10.19 17.00 -18.54
N ALA A 19 11.12 17.07 -17.59
CA ALA A 19 11.06 16.24 -16.40
C ALA A 19 9.74 16.52 -15.68
N VAL A 20 8.85 15.51 -15.66
CA VAL A 20 7.62 15.55 -14.88
C VAL A 20 8.04 15.68 -13.42
N ALA A 21 7.92 16.88 -12.87
CA ALA A 21 8.13 17.12 -11.45
C ALA A 21 7.16 16.21 -10.69
N LYS A 22 7.71 15.23 -9.96
CA LYS A 22 6.92 14.35 -9.12
C LYS A 22 6.30 15.22 -8.02
N THR A 23 5.02 15.52 -8.15
CA THR A 23 4.23 16.13 -7.07
C THR A 23 4.35 15.22 -5.84
N GLU A 24 5.02 15.70 -4.80
CA GLU A 24 5.17 14.96 -3.55
C GLU A 24 3.80 14.90 -2.87
N ALA A 25 3.18 13.72 -2.89
CA ALA A 25 1.89 13.51 -2.27
C ALA A 25 2.01 13.80 -0.76
N LYS A 26 1.30 14.83 -0.29
CA LYS A 26 1.25 15.20 1.14
C LYS A 26 0.78 13.98 1.92
N ARG A 27 1.64 13.43 2.80
CA ARG A 27 1.32 12.26 3.62
C ARG A 27 0.06 12.56 4.43
N ARG A 28 -1.01 11.80 4.20
CA ARG A 28 -2.26 11.93 4.94
C ARG A 28 -2.09 11.30 6.32
N ALA A 29 -2.62 11.95 7.34
CA ALA A 29 -2.53 11.47 8.71
C ALA A 29 -3.20 10.10 8.84
N GLY A 30 -2.60 9.19 9.60
CA GLY A 30 -3.17 7.87 9.93
C GLY A 30 -2.72 6.71 9.03
N VAL A 31 -2.07 6.96 7.88
CA VAL A 31 -1.55 5.86 7.03
C VAL A 31 -0.16 5.42 7.51
N PRO A 32 0.09 4.12 7.77
CA PRO A 32 1.40 3.64 8.16
C PRO A 32 2.45 3.90 7.09
N VAL A 33 3.65 4.32 7.50
CA VAL A 33 4.81 4.43 6.61
C VAL A 33 5.43 3.05 6.46
N TRP A 34 5.07 2.36 5.38
CA TRP A 34 5.63 1.06 5.04
C TRP A 34 7.12 1.19 4.69
N ARG A 35 7.95 0.26 5.18
CA ARG A 35 9.34 0.22 4.73
C ARG A 35 9.40 -0.24 3.28
N THR A 36 10.13 0.53 2.46
CA THR A 36 10.29 0.24 1.05
C THR A 36 11.31 -0.88 0.89
N GLY A 37 10.83 -2.13 0.80
CA GLY A 37 11.64 -3.32 0.59
C GLY A 37 10.82 -4.43 -0.05
N LYS A 38 11.49 -5.37 -0.72
CA LYS A 38 10.83 -6.56 -1.26
C LYS A 38 10.36 -7.42 -0.08
N PRO A 39 9.05 -7.76 0.02
CA PRO A 39 8.56 -8.60 1.10
C PRO A 39 9.17 -10.00 1.01
N ASP A 40 9.33 -10.64 2.17
CA ASP A 40 9.74 -12.03 2.24
C ASP A 40 8.75 -12.89 1.46
N ALA A 41 9.21 -13.58 0.42
CA ALA A 41 8.32 -14.25 -0.53
C ALA A 41 7.50 -15.37 0.11
N PHE A 42 8.03 -16.03 1.14
CA PHE A 42 7.31 -17.07 1.87
C PHE A 42 6.17 -16.46 2.69
N LEU A 43 6.45 -15.40 3.45
CA LEU A 43 5.41 -14.71 4.21
C LEU A 43 4.40 -14.01 3.29
N ALA A 44 4.84 -13.38 2.21
CA ALA A 44 3.95 -12.72 1.24
C ALA A 44 2.95 -13.69 0.58
N ALA A 45 3.29 -14.97 0.47
CA ALA A 45 2.41 -16.01 -0.03
C ALA A 45 1.42 -16.54 1.02
N ALA A 46 1.63 -16.25 2.31
CA ALA A 46 0.86 -16.78 3.44
C ALA A 46 -0.47 -16.02 3.67
N VAL A 47 -1.21 -15.77 2.59
CA VAL A 47 -2.48 -15.02 2.61
C VAL A 47 -3.57 -15.78 3.37
N ALA A 48 -3.61 -17.11 3.23
CA ALA A 48 -4.59 -17.94 3.91
C ALA A 48 -4.35 -17.94 5.42
N GLU A 49 -3.10 -18.09 5.85
CA GLU A 49 -2.70 -18.03 7.26
C GLU A 49 -3.01 -16.67 7.87
N ALA A 50 -2.74 -15.59 7.13
CA ALA A 50 -3.11 -14.23 7.54
C ALA A 50 -4.63 -14.08 7.73
N ARG A 51 -5.43 -14.59 6.78
CA ARG A 51 -6.89 -14.55 6.86
C ARG A 51 -7.40 -15.34 8.06
N THR A 52 -6.97 -16.58 8.21
CA THR A 52 -7.36 -17.45 9.34
C THR A 52 -6.97 -16.84 10.69
N ALA A 53 -5.84 -16.13 10.76
CA ALA A 53 -5.47 -15.43 11.98
C ALA A 53 -6.48 -14.33 12.35
N ILE A 54 -6.92 -13.53 11.38
CA ILE A 54 -7.94 -12.48 11.59
C ILE A 54 -9.30 -13.10 11.94
N GLU A 55 -9.68 -14.23 11.33
CA GLU A 55 -10.90 -14.98 11.68
C GLU A 55 -10.90 -15.44 13.15
N GLY A 56 -9.75 -15.49 13.82
CA GLY A 56 -9.65 -15.75 15.25
C GLY A 56 -10.16 -14.61 16.15
N ILE A 57 -10.32 -13.39 15.62
CA ILE A 57 -10.74 -12.20 16.38
C ILE A 57 -12.02 -11.53 15.84
N THR A 58 -12.55 -11.98 14.70
CA THR A 58 -13.75 -11.40 14.07
C THR A 58 -14.49 -12.45 13.24
N ALA A 59 -15.71 -12.14 12.79
CA ALA A 59 -16.47 -13.05 11.94
C ALA A 59 -15.86 -13.11 10.52
N PRO A 60 -15.87 -14.27 9.84
CA PRO A 60 -15.36 -14.35 8.46
C PRO A 60 -16.06 -13.42 7.46
N SER A 61 -17.32 -13.05 7.74
CA SER A 61 -18.10 -12.09 6.94
C SER A 61 -17.57 -10.66 7.03
N ASP A 62 -16.82 -10.34 8.09
CA ASP A 62 -16.30 -8.99 8.33
C ASP A 62 -14.95 -8.79 7.60
N ILE A 63 -14.41 -9.84 6.97
CA ILE A 63 -13.11 -9.85 6.29
C ILE A 63 -13.33 -9.96 4.77
N GLY A 64 -13.07 -8.86 4.06
CA GLY A 64 -13.22 -8.77 2.61
C GLY A 64 -12.02 -9.31 1.84
N ALA A 65 -11.77 -8.70 0.67
CA ALA A 65 -10.70 -9.11 -0.25
C ALA A 65 -9.30 -8.87 0.34
N HIS A 66 -8.32 -9.69 -0.05
CA HIS A 66 -6.92 -9.40 0.21
C HIS A 66 -6.46 -8.23 -0.66
N LEU A 67 -5.89 -7.20 -0.05
CA LEU A 67 -5.53 -5.94 -0.70
C LEU A 67 -4.03 -5.84 -0.99
N ALA A 68 -3.19 -6.25 -0.04
CA ALA A 68 -1.75 -6.14 -0.18
C ALA A 68 -0.99 -7.03 0.81
N ALA A 69 0.27 -7.33 0.48
CA ALA A 69 1.28 -7.84 1.40
C ALA A 69 2.48 -6.89 1.38
N LYS A 70 2.78 -6.24 2.51
CA LYS A 70 3.79 -5.18 2.60
C LYS A 70 4.92 -5.58 3.54
N SER A 71 6.15 -5.25 3.17
CA SER A 71 7.31 -5.50 4.03
C SER A 71 7.39 -4.46 5.14
N GLU A 72 7.65 -4.90 6.37
CA GLU A 72 7.94 -4.01 7.51
C GLU A 72 9.37 -4.18 8.05
N GLY A 73 10.05 -5.25 7.65
CA GLY A 73 11.40 -5.56 8.08
C GLY A 73 11.86 -6.92 7.57
N ASP A 74 12.99 -7.40 8.07
CA ASP A 74 13.47 -8.74 7.77
C ASP A 74 12.48 -9.78 8.32
N ARG A 75 11.98 -10.65 7.44
CA ARG A 75 11.00 -11.70 7.77
C ARG A 75 9.79 -11.17 8.54
N LEU A 76 9.31 -9.99 8.15
CA LEU A 76 8.14 -9.34 8.71
C LEU A 76 7.29 -8.76 7.58
N VAL A 77 6.07 -9.28 7.41
CA VAL A 77 5.16 -8.91 6.33
C VAL A 77 3.76 -8.67 6.89
N THR A 78 3.16 -7.55 6.51
CA THR A 78 1.80 -7.18 6.88
C THR A 78 0.87 -7.45 5.72
N HIS A 79 -0.09 -8.36 5.93
CA HIS A 79 -1.20 -8.61 5.02
C HIS A 79 -2.34 -7.67 5.35
N LEU A 80 -2.91 -7.04 4.32
CA LEU A 80 -4.06 -6.16 4.44
C LEU A 80 -5.27 -6.78 3.76
N PHE A 81 -6.43 -6.71 4.41
CA PHE A 81 -7.72 -7.11 3.87
C PHE A 81 -8.72 -5.97 4.02
N GLU A 82 -9.67 -5.89 3.11
CA GLU A 82 -10.79 -4.95 3.22
C GLU A 82 -11.62 -5.24 4.48
N SER A 83 -12.03 -4.20 5.21
CA SER A 83 -12.97 -4.36 6.33
C SER A 83 -14.41 -4.26 5.85
N MET A 84 -15.19 -5.32 6.11
CA MET A 84 -16.64 -5.35 5.96
C MET A 84 -17.36 -5.09 7.29
N LEU A 85 -16.61 -4.79 8.37
CA LEU A 85 -17.18 -4.58 9.70
C LEU A 85 -18.02 -3.28 9.72
N PRO A 86 -19.29 -3.32 10.15
CA PRO A 86 -20.12 -2.12 10.23
C PRO A 86 -19.47 -1.02 11.09
N GLY A 87 -19.44 0.20 10.57
CA GLY A 87 -18.79 1.36 11.22
C GLY A 87 -17.30 1.54 10.89
N TYR A 88 -16.65 0.55 10.26
CA TYR A 88 -15.25 0.59 9.84
C TYR A 88 -15.12 0.61 8.31
N HIS A 89 -16.07 1.24 7.62
CA HIS A 89 -16.01 1.38 6.17
C HIS A 89 -14.74 2.12 5.74
N GLY A 90 -14.07 1.59 4.71
CA GLY A 90 -12.79 2.11 4.24
C GLY A 90 -11.62 1.83 5.19
N TRP A 91 -11.79 1.05 6.26
CA TRP A 91 -10.67 0.54 7.06
C TRP A 91 -10.16 -0.78 6.49
N HIS A 92 -8.93 -1.14 6.85
CA HIS A 92 -8.34 -2.41 6.48
C HIS A 92 -8.05 -3.26 7.71
N TRP A 93 -8.45 -4.53 7.68
CA TRP A 93 -7.87 -5.51 8.58
C TRP A 93 -6.41 -5.71 8.25
N TYR A 94 -5.58 -5.92 9.26
CA TYR A 94 -4.19 -6.28 9.08
C TYR A 94 -3.83 -7.53 9.87
N ALA A 95 -2.90 -8.29 9.31
CA ALA A 95 -2.19 -9.35 10.00
C ALA A 95 -0.69 -9.22 9.74
N VAL A 96 0.08 -8.99 10.80
CA VAL A 96 1.55 -8.99 10.74
C VAL A 96 2.04 -10.41 10.95
N LEU A 97 2.65 -10.96 9.91
CA LEU A 97 3.25 -12.29 9.92
C LEU A 97 4.77 -12.20 9.99
N THR A 98 5.36 -13.12 10.74
CA THR A 98 6.81 -13.29 10.86
C THR A 98 7.20 -14.76 10.84
N ARG A 99 8.50 -15.04 10.67
CA ARG A 99 9.08 -16.37 10.77
C ARG A 99 10.50 -16.31 11.31
N ASN A 100 10.88 -17.34 12.06
CA ASN A 100 12.28 -17.51 12.47
C ASN A 100 13.19 -17.87 11.26
N SER A 101 14.49 -17.64 11.41
CA SER A 101 15.49 -17.98 10.41
C SER A 101 15.41 -19.43 9.96
N ARG A 102 15.36 -19.65 8.64
CA ARG A 102 15.24 -20.96 7.99
C ARG A 102 13.98 -21.76 8.35
N SER A 103 13.09 -21.22 9.19
CA SER A 103 11.80 -21.83 9.49
C SER A 103 10.86 -21.72 8.29
N LYS A 104 10.04 -22.76 8.11
CA LYS A 104 8.88 -22.80 7.21
C LYS A 104 7.56 -22.64 7.96
N VAL A 105 7.62 -22.23 9.23
CA VAL A 105 6.46 -21.98 10.07
C VAL A 105 6.20 -20.47 10.08
N VAL A 106 5.00 -20.08 9.69
CA VAL A 106 4.47 -18.73 9.83
C VAL A 106 4.02 -18.52 11.28
N THR A 107 4.32 -17.35 11.84
CA THR A 107 3.86 -16.92 13.16
C THR A 107 3.19 -15.56 13.06
N VAL A 108 2.10 -15.38 13.81
CA VAL A 108 1.37 -14.11 13.86
C VAL A 108 1.99 -13.24 14.95
N SER A 109 2.36 -12.01 14.60
CA SER A 109 2.89 -11.02 15.53
C SER A 109 1.77 -10.13 16.08
N GLU A 110 0.95 -9.58 15.18
CA GLU A 110 -0.09 -8.60 15.52
C GLU A 110 -1.26 -8.73 14.53
N LEU A 111 -2.47 -8.38 15.00
CA LEU A 111 -3.71 -8.36 14.23
C LEU A 111 -4.52 -7.13 14.63
N GLY A 112 -5.29 -6.57 13.71
CA GLY A 112 -6.25 -5.51 14.05
C GLY A 112 -6.78 -4.76 12.85
N LEU A 113 -7.20 -3.52 13.08
CA LEU A 113 -7.74 -2.60 12.08
C LEU A 113 -6.83 -1.39 11.92
N LEU A 114 -6.62 -0.97 10.68
CA LEU A 114 -5.91 0.25 10.32
C LEU A 114 -6.81 1.14 9.48
N PRO A 115 -6.82 2.46 9.75
CA PRO A 115 -7.46 3.39 8.84
C PRO A 115 -6.71 3.43 7.51
N SER A 116 -7.46 3.63 6.44
CA SER A 116 -6.97 3.86 5.09
C SER A 116 -7.37 5.26 4.61
N GLU A 117 -7.00 5.60 3.37
CA GLU A 117 -7.36 6.88 2.75
C GLU A 117 -8.88 7.04 2.55
N ASP A 118 -9.60 5.93 2.51
CA ASP A 118 -11.05 5.86 2.32
C ASP A 118 -11.81 5.75 3.66
N SER A 119 -11.11 5.77 4.79
CA SER A 119 -11.75 5.66 6.10
C SER A 119 -12.56 6.89 6.46
N THR A 120 -13.78 6.66 6.93
CA THR A 120 -14.67 7.72 7.46
C THR A 120 -14.00 8.46 8.61
N LEU A 121 -13.96 9.79 8.51
CA LEU A 121 -13.44 10.65 9.57
C LEU A 121 -14.49 10.86 10.67
N SER A 122 -13.98 11.03 11.89
CA SER A 122 -14.81 11.45 13.02
C SER A 122 -15.47 12.80 12.74
N PRO A 123 -16.70 13.04 13.22
CA PRO A 123 -17.24 14.39 13.29
C PRO A 123 -16.36 15.28 14.17
N GLU A 124 -16.57 16.59 14.06
CA GLU A 124 -15.95 17.57 14.95
C GLU A 124 -16.29 17.25 16.41
N TRP A 125 -15.30 17.37 17.28
CA TRP A 125 -15.47 17.11 18.70
C TRP A 125 -16.37 18.18 19.34
N VAL A 126 -17.36 17.73 20.13
CA VAL A 126 -18.29 18.61 20.84
C VAL A 126 -17.98 18.59 22.34
N PRO A 127 -17.81 19.74 23.01
CA PRO A 127 -17.60 19.80 24.46
C PRO A 127 -18.77 19.19 25.22
N TRP A 128 -18.44 18.52 26.32
CA TRP A 128 -19.44 17.98 27.24
C TRP A 128 -19.85 19.11 28.21
N ALA A 129 -21.15 19.31 28.41
CA ALA A 129 -21.72 20.35 29.28
C ALA A 129 -21.84 19.88 30.73
#